data_AF-A0A7Y5R5W0-F1
#
_entry.id   AF-A0A7Y5R5W0-F1
#
_cell.length_a   1.000
_cell.length_b   1.000
_cell.length_c   1.000
_cell.angle_alpha   90.00
_cell.angle_beta   90.00
_cell.angle_gamma   90.00
#
_symmetry.space_group_name_H-M   'P 1'
#
loop_
_entity.id
_entity.type
_entity.pdbx_description
1 polymer ?
#
loop_
_entity_poly.entity_id
_entity_poly.type
_entity_poly.pdbx_seq_one_letter_code
_entity_poly.pdbx_strand_id
1 'polypeptide(L)'
;MAMWDFIQVNWKEILGFGITIIGVIFPFFQYISQKRLEQKDKRFQNYHKLLDDLLGSNNPSLRLDRQIAIIFELFNFKDYHPVTLRILNGLKESWNDPNDPNKYKRLIDEIELTAGDIKRYQALNYIQKKCFRRKQ
;
A
#
# COMPACT_ATOMS: atom_id res chain seq x y z
N MET A 1 -36.15 15.69 -36.79
CA MET A 1 -35.58 15.29 -38.10
C MET A 1 -34.24 15.96 -38.37
N ALA A 2 -34.09 17.27 -38.14
CA ALA A 2 -32.83 18.01 -38.38
C ALA A 2 -31.52 17.41 -37.80
N MET A 3 -31.55 16.76 -36.63
CA MET A 3 -30.34 16.18 -36.02
C MET A 3 -29.86 14.92 -36.76
N TRP A 4 -30.79 14.10 -37.26
CA TRP A 4 -30.44 12.88 -37.99
C TRP A 4 -29.88 13.21 -39.37
N ASP A 5 -30.42 14.24 -40.02
CA ASP A 5 -29.92 14.74 -41.31
C ASP A 5 -28.49 15.31 -41.16
N PHE A 6 -28.23 16.06 -40.09
CA PHE A 6 -26.89 16.56 -39.78
C PHE A 6 -25.86 15.44 -39.60
N ILE A 7 -26.22 14.35 -38.90
CA ILE A 7 -25.34 13.20 -38.68
C ILE A 7 -25.08 12.46 -40.00
N GLN A 8 -26.08 12.30 -40.85
CA GLN A 8 -25.92 11.63 -42.15
C GLN A 8 -25.04 12.44 -43.11
N VAL A 9 -25.19 13.77 -43.11
CA VAL A 9 -24.39 14.66 -43.97
C VAL A 9 -22.92 14.70 -43.54
N ASN A 10 -22.63 14.69 -42.23
CA ASN A 10 -21.29 14.86 -41.67
C ASN A 10 -20.70 13.57 -41.07
N TRP A 11 -21.16 12.40 -41.52
CA TRP A 11 -20.82 11.12 -40.87
C TRP A 11 -19.32 10.81 -40.92
N LYS A 12 -18.62 11.23 -41.98
CA LYS A 12 -17.18 10.96 -42.18
C LYS A 12 -16.33 11.80 -41.22
N GLU A 13 -16.71 13.05 -41.02
CA GLU A 13 -16.06 14.00 -40.12
C GLU A 13 -16.26 13.58 -38.66
N ILE A 14 -17.49 13.16 -38.31
CA ILE A 14 -17.81 12.62 -36.97
C ILE A 14 -17.00 11.35 -36.70
N LEU A 15 -16.89 10.44 -37.68
CA LEU A 15 -16.07 9.23 -37.52
C LEU A 15 -14.58 9.55 -37.41
N GLY A 16 -14.06 10.46 -38.24
CA GLY A 16 -12.66 10.88 -38.17
C GLY A 16 -12.32 11.46 -36.79
N PHE A 17 -13.20 12.31 -36.25
CA PHE A 17 -13.07 12.85 -34.90
C PHE A 17 -13.22 11.79 -33.80
N GLY A 18 -14.13 10.83 -33.97
CA GLY A 18 -14.27 9.69 -33.06
C GLY A 18 -13.01 8.83 -33.00
N ILE A 19 -12.40 8.55 -34.15
CA ILE A 19 -11.16 7.77 -34.25
C ILE A 19 -10.00 8.50 -33.57
N THR A 20 -9.86 9.81 -33.75
CA THR A 20 -8.79 10.58 -33.08
C THR A 20 -8.98 10.62 -31.57
N ILE A 21 -10.22 10.79 -31.08
CA ILE A 21 -10.51 10.73 -29.65
C ILE A 21 -10.16 9.35 -29.08
N ILE A 22 -10.61 8.27 -29.71
CA ILE A 22 -10.30 6.90 -29.26
C ILE A 22 -8.79 6.67 -29.26
N GLY A 23 -8.10 7.16 -30.29
CA GLY A 23 -6.64 7.09 -30.42
C GLY A 23 -5.88 7.78 -29.28
N VAL A 24 -6.47 8.77 -28.60
CA VAL A 24 -5.87 9.43 -27.42
C VAL A 24 -6.34 8.79 -26.11
N ILE A 25 -7.63 8.48 -26.00
CA ILE A 25 -8.22 7.95 -24.76
C ILE A 25 -7.64 6.58 -24.42
N PHE A 26 -7.52 5.68 -25.40
CA PHE A 26 -7.03 4.33 -25.16
C PHE A 26 -5.59 4.29 -24.58
N PRO A 27 -4.57 4.93 -25.20
CA PRO A 27 -3.22 4.93 -24.64
C PRO A 27 -3.15 5.67 -23.30
N PHE A 28 -3.99 6.68 -23.08
CA PHE A 28 -4.06 7.37 -21.79
C PHE A 28 -4.52 6.43 -20.67
N PHE A 29 -5.59 5.65 -20.88
CA PHE A 29 -6.03 4.65 -19.91
C PHE A 29 -5.00 3.55 -19.69
N GLN A 30 -4.35 3.09 -20.75
CA GLN A 30 -3.27 2.10 -20.65
C GLN A 30 -2.10 2.64 -19.82
N TYR A 31 -1.68 3.89 -20.05
CA TYR A 31 -0.63 4.56 -19.28
C TYR A 31 -0.97 4.67 -17.80
N ILE A 32 -2.19 5.10 -17.47
CA ILE A 32 -2.65 5.17 -16.07
C ILE A 32 -2.63 3.78 -15.42
N SER A 33 -3.10 2.76 -16.14
CA SER A 33 -3.10 1.38 -15.64
C SER A 33 -1.68 0.89 -15.36
N GLN A 34 -0.76 1.08 -16.30
CA GLN A 34 0.66 0.73 -16.15
C GLN A 34 1.29 1.49 -14.98
N LYS A 35 1.05 2.79 -14.85
CA LYS A 35 1.59 3.58 -13.73
C LYS A 35 1.08 3.13 -12.37
N ARG A 36 -0.18 2.71 -12.27
CA ARG A 36 -0.71 2.12 -11.03
C ARG A 36 -0.02 0.80 -10.69
N LEU A 37 0.28 -0.03 -11.69
CA LEU A 37 1.02 -1.28 -11.49
C LEU A 37 2.46 -1.01 -11.06
N GLU A 38 3.17 -0.08 -11.71
CA GLU A 38 4.52 0.34 -11.32
C GLU A 38 4.56 0.86 -9.88
N GLN A 39 3.57 1.66 -9.47
CA GLN A 39 3.50 2.18 -8.10
C GLN A 39 3.28 1.07 -7.07
N LYS A 40 2.48 0.05 -7.41
CA LYS A 40 2.28 -1.13 -6.55
C LYS A 40 3.56 -1.94 -6.42
N ASP A 41 4.26 -2.16 -7.54
CA ASP A 41 5.53 -2.90 -7.56
C ASP A 41 6.61 -2.17 -6.74
N LYS A 42 6.77 -0.85 -6.92
CA LYS A 42 7.67 -0.03 -6.10
C LYS A 42 7.34 -0.10 -4.60
N ARG A 43 6.05 -0.08 -4.25
CA ARG A 43 5.61 -0.23 -2.86
C ARG A 43 5.93 -1.62 -2.30
N PHE A 44 5.72 -2.67 -3.10
CA PHE A 44 6.07 -4.04 -2.74
C PHE A 44 7.57 -4.18 -2.49
N GLN A 45 8.40 -3.68 -3.40
CA GLN A 45 9.86 -3.72 -3.28
C GLN A 45 10.36 -2.94 -2.06
N ASN A 46 9.84 -1.73 -1.84
CA ASN A 46 10.22 -0.91 -0.68
C ASN A 46 9.84 -1.60 0.64
N TYR A 47 8.65 -2.21 0.72
CA TYR A 47 8.23 -2.96 1.91
C TYR A 47 9.21 -4.10 2.23
N HIS A 48 9.56 -4.92 1.23
CA HIS A 48 10.47 -6.05 1.43
C HIS A 48 11.87 -5.58 1.78
N LYS A 49 12.35 -4.51 1.16
CA LYS A 49 13.65 -3.91 1.49
C LYS A 49 13.71 -3.44 2.95
N LEU A 50 12.67 -2.77 3.45
CA LEU A 50 12.58 -2.34 4.84
C LEU A 50 12.59 -3.55 5.79
N LEU A 51 11.84 -4.60 5.44
CA LEU A 51 11.79 -5.83 6.22
C LEU A 51 13.16 -6.53 6.25
N ASP A 52 13.84 -6.65 5.11
CA ASP A 52 15.19 -7.24 5.03
C ASP A 52 16.21 -6.44 5.86
N ASP A 53 16.15 -5.11 5.78
CA ASP A 53 16.98 -4.22 6.60
C ASP A 53 16.72 -4.43 8.11
N LEU A 54 15.45 -4.59 8.52
CA LEU A 54 15.08 -4.84 9.92
C LEU A 54 15.60 -6.19 10.44
N LEU A 55 15.53 -7.23 9.61
CA LEU A 55 15.98 -8.58 9.95
C LEU A 55 17.51 -8.72 9.90
N GLY A 56 18.22 -7.68 9.46
CA GLY A 56 19.69 -7.66 9.42
C GLY A 56 20.29 -8.54 8.32
N SER A 57 19.49 -9.01 7.34
CA SER A 57 19.99 -9.83 6.24
C SER A 57 20.96 -9.06 5.33
N ASN A 58 20.73 -7.75 5.15
CA ASN A 58 21.54 -6.90 4.29
C ASN A 58 22.50 -5.96 5.05
N ASN A 59 22.26 -5.70 6.34
CA ASN A 59 23.10 -4.78 7.12
C ASN A 59 23.15 -5.13 8.62
N PRO A 60 24.13 -5.95 9.06
CA PRO A 60 24.25 -6.36 10.46
C PRO A 60 24.65 -5.23 11.42
N SER A 61 25.06 -4.05 10.92
CA SER A 61 25.43 -2.89 11.72
C SER A 61 24.34 -1.80 11.74
N LEU A 62 23.12 -2.14 11.38
CA LEU A 62 22.00 -1.20 11.37
C LEU A 62 21.83 -0.56 12.76
N ARG A 63 21.87 0.77 12.82
CA ARG A 63 21.72 1.53 14.07
C ARG A 63 20.30 1.31 14.63
N LEU A 64 20.20 1.17 15.95
CA LEU A 64 18.94 0.92 16.67
C LEU A 64 17.83 1.95 16.31
N ASP A 65 18.17 3.24 16.20
CA ASP A 65 17.18 4.26 15.83
C ASP A 65 16.64 4.08 14.41
N ARG A 66 17.43 3.52 13.48
CA ARG A 66 16.95 3.18 12.14
C ARG A 66 16.03 1.98 12.17
N GLN A 67 16.29 0.98 13.03
CA GLN A 67 15.36 -0.14 13.22
C GLN A 67 14.01 0.33 13.78
N ILE A 68 14.01 1.23 14.76
CA ILE A 68 12.80 1.88 15.29
C ILE A 68 12.05 2.60 14.17
N ALA A 69 12.76 3.42 13.38
CA ALA A 69 12.16 4.14 12.26
C ALA A 69 11.55 3.19 11.21
N ILE A 70 12.20 2.06 10.93
CA ILE A 70 11.66 1.03 10.03
C ILE A 70 10.37 0.43 10.61
N ILE A 71 10.35 0.04 11.89
CA ILE A 71 9.15 -0.52 12.54
C ILE A 71 7.99 0.47 12.42
N PHE A 72 8.23 1.74 12.74
CA PHE A 72 7.25 2.81 12.57
C PHE A 72 6.79 2.94 11.10
N GLU A 73 7.71 2.90 10.13
CA GLU A 73 7.39 3.05 8.71
C GLU A 73 6.55 1.89 8.16
N LEU A 74 6.67 0.68 8.71
CA LEU A 74 5.86 -0.47 8.32
C LEU A 74 4.36 -0.23 8.49
N PHE A 75 3.95 0.69 9.38
CA PHE A 75 2.55 1.12 9.50
C PHE A 75 1.99 1.72 8.21
N ASN A 76 2.79 2.35 7.37
CA ASN A 76 2.30 3.00 6.15
C ASN A 76 1.84 2.00 5.07
N PHE A 77 2.21 0.73 5.20
CA PHE A 77 1.90 -0.33 4.25
C PHE A 77 0.58 -1.04 4.59
N LYS A 78 -0.53 -0.30 4.44
CA LYS A 78 -1.90 -0.72 4.80
C LYS A 78 -2.33 -2.07 4.22
N ASP A 79 -1.97 -2.35 2.97
CA ASP A 79 -2.31 -3.63 2.31
C ASP A 79 -1.58 -4.82 2.94
N TYR A 80 -0.46 -4.58 3.62
CA TYR A 80 0.40 -5.59 4.24
C TYR A 80 0.16 -5.72 5.75
N HIS A 81 -0.67 -4.87 6.34
CA HIS A 81 -0.97 -4.86 7.78
C HIS A 81 -1.20 -6.25 8.41
N PRO A 82 -2.00 -7.17 7.81
CA PRO A 82 -2.18 -8.51 8.38
C PRO A 82 -0.89 -9.33 8.46
N VAL A 83 0.01 -9.17 7.48
CA VAL A 83 1.31 -9.85 7.46
C VAL A 83 2.28 -9.16 8.41
N THR A 84 2.37 -7.83 8.35
CA THR A 84 3.18 -7.01 9.24
C THR A 84 2.90 -7.32 10.70
N LEU A 85 1.63 -7.44 11.12
CA LEU A 85 1.28 -7.82 12.49
C LEU A 85 1.88 -9.15 12.92
N ARG A 86 1.82 -10.17 12.06
CA ARG A 86 2.37 -11.51 12.37
C ARG A 86 3.88 -11.46 12.51
N ILE A 87 4.54 -10.74 11.61
CA ILE A 87 6.00 -10.53 11.62
C ILE A 87 6.41 -9.81 12.90
N LEU A 88 5.79 -8.67 13.21
CA LEU A 88 6.14 -7.87 14.38
C LEU A 88 5.93 -8.64 15.69
N ASN A 89 4.83 -9.41 15.81
CA ASN A 89 4.62 -10.27 16.98
C ASN A 89 5.69 -11.37 17.09
N GLY A 90 6.06 -12.02 15.98
CA GLY A 90 7.14 -13.01 15.97
C GLY A 90 8.49 -12.40 16.35
N LEU A 91 8.78 -11.18 15.88
CA LEU A 91 10.00 -10.46 16.25
C LEU A 91 10.02 -10.12 17.74
N LYS A 92 8.91 -9.60 18.26
CA LYS A 92 8.76 -9.33 19.69
C LYS A 92 9.04 -10.58 20.53
N GLU A 93 8.48 -11.72 20.16
CA GLU A 93 8.73 -13.00 20.86
C GLU A 93 10.20 -13.42 20.76
N SER A 94 10.80 -13.31 19.58
CA SER A 94 12.21 -13.69 19.37
C SER A 94 13.22 -12.78 20.09
N TRP A 95 12.87 -11.51 20.30
CA TRP A 95 13.73 -10.50 20.93
C TRP A 95 13.47 -10.38 22.44
N ASN A 96 12.49 -11.09 22.96
CA ASN A 96 12.23 -11.16 24.39
C ASN A 96 13.20 -12.16 25.05
N ASP A 97 14.47 -11.77 25.17
CA ASP A 97 15.52 -12.57 25.81
C ASP A 97 15.41 -12.46 27.35
N PRO A 98 15.17 -13.57 28.07
CA PRO A 98 15.11 -13.56 29.53
C PRO A 98 16.42 -13.14 30.20
N ASN A 99 17.56 -13.32 29.52
CA ASN A 99 18.88 -13.06 30.10
C ASN A 99 19.31 -11.59 29.97
N ASP A 100 18.79 -10.87 28.97
CA ASP A 100 19.04 -9.45 28.78
C ASP A 100 17.74 -8.72 28.33
N PRO A 101 16.84 -8.44 29.28
CA PRO A 101 15.55 -7.83 28.97
C PRO A 101 15.67 -6.39 28.45
N ASN A 102 16.82 -5.73 28.62
CA ASN A 102 17.01 -4.34 28.21
C ASN A 102 17.55 -4.20 26.78
N LYS A 103 18.17 -5.24 26.22
CA LYS A 103 18.81 -5.22 24.89
C LYS A 103 17.89 -4.72 23.77
N TYR A 104 16.65 -5.19 23.75
CA TYR A 104 15.68 -4.91 22.70
C TYR A 104 14.45 -4.14 23.18
N LYS A 105 14.46 -3.65 24.43
CA LYS A 105 13.31 -2.99 25.06
C LYS A 105 12.70 -1.89 24.18
N ARG A 106 13.53 -0.97 23.67
CA ARG A 106 13.08 0.13 22.80
C ARG A 106 12.43 -0.34 21.50
N LEU A 107 12.91 -1.45 20.93
CA LEU A 107 12.32 -2.03 19.72
C LEU A 107 10.99 -2.72 20.02
N ILE A 108 10.93 -3.45 21.13
CA ILE A 108 9.70 -4.10 21.59
C ILE A 108 8.61 -3.07 21.86
N ASP A 109 8.95 -1.95 22.53
CA ASP A 109 8.01 -0.86 22.79
C ASP A 109 7.46 -0.28 21.47
N GLU A 110 8.33 -0.03 20.47
CA GLU A 110 7.91 0.47 19.16
C GLU A 110 7.05 -0.54 18.39
N ILE A 111 7.36 -1.84 18.50
CA ILE A 111 6.55 -2.92 17.92
C ILE A 111 5.15 -2.90 18.53
N GLU A 112 5.03 -2.76 19.85
CA GLU A 112 3.72 -2.73 20.52
C GLU A 112 2.88 -1.54 20.10
N LEU A 113 3.49 -0.35 20.00
CA LEU A 113 2.84 0.87 19.51
C LEU A 113 2.32 0.67 18.09
N THR A 114 3.21 0.26 17.18
CA THR A 114 2.88 0.05 15.77
C THR A 114 1.82 -1.04 15.59
N ALA A 115 1.93 -2.16 16.29
CA ALA A 115 0.94 -3.23 16.24
C ALA A 115 -0.43 -2.79 16.79
N GLY A 116 -0.44 -1.97 17.84
CA GLY A 116 -1.65 -1.35 18.38
C GLY A 116 -2.34 -0.46 17.34
N ASP A 117 -1.59 0.38 16.66
CA ASP A 117 -2.12 1.28 15.63
C ASP A 117 -2.64 0.53 14.40
N ILE A 118 -1.96 -0.54 13.97
CA ILE A 118 -2.47 -1.40 12.91
C ILE A 118 -3.81 -2.03 13.32
N LYS A 119 -3.93 -2.56 14.54
CA LYS A 119 -5.18 -3.17 15.04
C LYS A 119 -6.31 -2.13 15.10
N ARG A 120 -6.04 -0.92 15.58
CA ARG A 120 -7.01 0.19 15.59
C ARG A 120 -7.48 0.52 14.18
N TYR A 121 -6.55 0.66 13.23
CA TYR A 121 -6.88 0.93 11.83
C TYR A 121 -7.76 -0.17 11.22
N GLN A 122 -7.43 -1.45 11.44
CA GLN A 122 -8.22 -2.57 10.96
C GLN A 122 -9.64 -2.58 11.56
N ALA A 123 -9.77 -2.31 12.86
CA ALA A 123 -11.07 -2.23 13.54
C ALA A 123 -11.94 -1.09 12.98
N LEU A 124 -11.36 0.09 12.80
CA LEU A 124 -12.06 1.25 12.21
C LEU A 124 -12.53 0.97 10.78
N ASN A 125 -11.66 0.38 9.95
CA ASN A 125 -12.00 0.02 8.57
C ASN A 125 -13.12 -1.05 8.53
N TYR A 126 -13.11 -2.02 9.44
CA TYR A 126 -14.19 -2.98 9.58
C TYR A 126 -15.53 -2.32 9.94
N ILE A 127 -15.53 -1.42 10.93
CA ILE A 127 -16.74 -0.68 11.35
C ILE A 127 -17.27 0.18 10.19
N GLN A 128 -16.40 0.92 9.52
CA GLN A 128 -16.78 1.77 8.39
C GLN A 128 -17.46 0.95 7.27
N LYS A 129 -16.86 -0.17 6.87
CA LYS A 129 -17.43 -1.09 5.87
C LYS A 129 -18.80 -1.63 6.31
N LYS A 130 -18.94 -1.99 7.59
CA LYS A 130 -20.19 -2.50 8.16
C LYS A 130 -21.29 -1.44 8.20
N CYS A 131 -20.97 -0.20 8.58
CA CYS A 131 -21.92 0.92 8.58
C CYS A 131 -22.37 1.29 7.16
N PHE A 132 -21.46 1.25 6.18
CA PHE A 132 -21.80 1.58 4.79
C PHE A 132 -22.67 0.50 4.13
N ARG A 133 -22.41 -0.79 4.41
CA ARG A 133 -23.25 -1.90 3.92
C ARG A 133 -24.67 -1.93 4.50
N ARG A 134 -24.93 -1.28 5.64
CA ARG A 134 -26.29 -1.20 6.21
C ARG A 134 -27.15 -0.09 5.59
N LYS A 135 -26.58 0.74 4.72
CA LYS A 135 -27.29 1.86 4.05
C LYS A 135 -27.65 1.58 2.58
N GLN A 136 -27.23 0.44 2.02
CA GLN A 136 -27.62 -0.04 0.69
C GLN A 136 -28.65 -1.16 0.86
#